data_AF-A0A2J8J7L9-F1
#
_entry.id   AF-A0A2J8J7L9-F1
#
_cell.length_a   1.000
_cell.length_b   1.000
_cell.length_c   1.000
_cell.angle_alpha   90.00
_cell.angle_beta   90.00
_cell.angle_gamma   90.00
#
_symmetry.space_group_name_H-M   'P 1'
#
loop_
_entity.id
_entity.type
_entity.pdbx_description
1 polymer ?
#
loop_
_entity_poly.entity_id
_entity_poly.type
_entity_poly.pdbx_seq_one_letter_code
_entity_poly.pdbx_strand_id
1 'polypeptide(L)'
;LPQEFPEVVPLNIGGAHFTTRLSTLRCYEDTMLAAMFSGRHYIPTDSEGRYFIDRDGTHFGDVLNFLRSGDLPPRERVRAVYKEAQYYAIGPLLEQLENMQPLKGEKVRQAFLGLMPYYKDHLERIVEIARLRAVQRKARFAKLKSLTPSWLMSVLIKMPLGVTSWINAERRLYLETPIGPERQNNEKKSPVQLPAGVFQYFMG
;
A
#
# COMPACT_ATOMS: atom_id res chain seq x y z
N LEU A 1 3.41 -30.55 36.41
CA LEU A 1 2.15 -29.83 36.70
C LEU A 1 2.01 -28.71 35.67
N PRO A 2 0.81 -28.38 35.19
CA PRO A 2 0.62 -27.21 34.34
C PRO A 2 1.11 -25.96 35.09
N GLN A 3 1.72 -25.02 34.36
CA GLN A 3 2.14 -23.75 34.92
C GLN A 3 0.90 -22.96 35.35
N GLU A 4 0.80 -22.64 36.64
CA GLU A 4 -0.23 -21.75 37.15
C GLU A 4 0.17 -20.30 36.91
N PHE A 5 -0.77 -19.50 36.42
CA PHE A 5 -0.59 -18.08 36.17
C PHE A 5 -1.39 -17.25 37.18
N PRO A 6 -0.85 -16.10 37.64
CA PRO A 6 -1.60 -15.19 38.50
C PRO A 6 -2.79 -14.58 37.77
N GLU A 7 -3.80 -14.11 38.51
CA GLU A 7 -4.95 -13.39 37.93
C GLU A 7 -4.49 -12.13 37.17
N VAL A 8 -3.53 -11.39 37.75
CA VAL A 8 -2.90 -10.23 37.15
C VAL A 8 -1.53 -10.64 36.59
N VAL A 9 -1.39 -10.52 35.27
CA VAL A 9 -0.24 -11.00 34.52
C VAL A 9 0.62 -9.80 34.07
N PRO A 10 1.86 -9.69 34.56
CA PRO A 10 2.82 -8.71 34.06
C PRO A 10 3.53 -9.25 32.81
N LEU A 11 3.64 -8.41 31.78
CA LEU A 11 4.19 -8.76 30.47
C LEU A 11 5.34 -7.84 30.11
N ASN A 12 6.36 -8.40 29.45
CA ASN A 12 7.43 -7.67 28.80
C ASN A 12 7.45 -8.07 27.31
N ILE A 13 7.06 -7.14 26.44
CA ILE A 13 6.97 -7.34 24.99
C ILE A 13 8.13 -6.58 24.34
N GLY A 14 9.27 -7.25 24.17
CA GLY A 14 10.49 -6.67 23.58
C GLY A 14 10.99 -5.40 24.27
N GLY A 15 10.78 -5.27 25.59
CA GLY A 15 11.13 -4.10 26.41
C GLY A 15 9.96 -3.17 26.73
N ALA A 16 8.78 -3.37 26.12
CA ALA A 16 7.57 -2.63 26.49
C ALA A 16 6.80 -3.39 27.57
N HIS A 17 6.52 -2.73 28.69
CA HIS A 17 5.90 -3.36 29.85
C HIS A 17 4.38 -3.14 29.87
N PHE A 18 3.64 -4.21 30.07
CA PHE A 18 2.18 -4.19 30.18
C PHE A 18 1.71 -5.00 31.39
N THR A 19 0.53 -4.66 31.89
CA THR A 19 -0.14 -5.44 32.92
C THR A 19 -1.58 -5.69 32.50
N THR A 20 -2.05 -6.91 32.61
CA THR A 20 -3.43 -7.28 32.23
C THR A 20 -3.95 -8.46 33.07
N ARG A 21 -5.20 -8.86 32.84
CA ARG A 21 -5.78 -10.07 33.46
C ARG A 21 -5.50 -11.31 32.64
N LEU A 22 -5.34 -12.45 33.30
CA LEU A 22 -5.25 -13.76 32.65
C LEU A 22 -6.47 -14.03 31.75
N SER A 23 -7.66 -13.62 32.20
CA SER A 23 -8.89 -13.74 31.42
C SER A 23 -8.87 -12.92 30.12
N THR A 24 -8.18 -11.78 30.10
CA THR A 24 -8.00 -10.97 28.88
C THR A 24 -7.11 -11.68 27.86
N LEU A 25 -6.02 -12.31 28.31
CA LEU A 25 -5.11 -13.05 27.41
C LEU A 25 -5.74 -14.32 26.85
N ARG A 26 -6.79 -14.83 27.50
CA ARG A 26 -7.50 -16.06 27.17
C ARG A 26 -8.93 -15.83 26.67
N CYS A 27 -9.31 -14.59 26.37
CA CYS A 27 -10.70 -14.29 25.98
C CYS A 27 -11.10 -14.94 24.65
N TYR A 28 -10.13 -15.24 23.79
CA TYR A 28 -10.29 -16.03 22.56
C TYR A 28 -9.40 -17.27 22.62
N GLU A 29 -10.00 -18.47 22.63
CA GLU A 29 -9.33 -19.75 22.88
C GLU A 29 -8.36 -20.17 21.77
N ASP A 30 -8.59 -19.70 20.54
CA ASP A 30 -7.86 -20.02 19.32
C ASP A 30 -6.69 -19.05 19.02
N THR A 31 -6.25 -18.29 20.02
CA THR A 31 -5.14 -17.34 19.87
C THR A 31 -3.82 -17.88 20.41
N MET A 32 -2.71 -17.34 19.89
CA MET A 32 -1.37 -17.64 20.41
C MET A 32 -1.25 -17.27 21.89
N LEU A 33 -1.81 -16.13 22.30
CA LEU A 33 -1.80 -15.68 23.70
C LEU A 33 -2.55 -16.67 24.60
N ALA A 34 -3.73 -17.14 24.20
CA ALA A 34 -4.46 -18.14 24.97
C ALA A 34 -3.68 -19.46 25.07
N ALA A 35 -2.99 -19.88 24.00
CA ALA A 35 -2.13 -21.04 24.02
C ALA A 35 -0.94 -20.86 24.98
N MET A 36 -0.20 -19.75 24.88
CA MET A 36 0.93 -19.45 25.77
C MET A 36 0.51 -19.48 27.24
N PHE A 37 -0.59 -18.80 27.56
CA PHE A 37 -1.11 -18.68 28.94
C PHE A 37 -2.09 -19.81 29.33
N SER A 38 -2.06 -20.96 28.62
CA SER A 38 -2.88 -22.14 28.94
C SER A 38 -2.33 -23.00 30.08
N GLY A 39 -1.08 -22.76 30.48
CA GLY A 39 -0.35 -23.56 31.48
C GLY A 39 0.38 -24.76 30.88
N ARG A 40 0.22 -24.99 29.57
CA ARG A 40 0.87 -26.09 28.83
C ARG A 40 2.24 -25.73 28.25
N HIS A 41 2.57 -24.44 28.24
CA HIS A 41 3.81 -23.93 27.68
C HIS A 41 4.58 -23.17 28.75
N TYR A 42 5.89 -23.40 28.80
CA TYR A 42 6.78 -22.57 29.59
C TYR A 42 6.97 -21.23 28.88
N ILE A 43 6.77 -20.14 29.63
CA ILE A 43 7.05 -18.77 29.17
C ILE A 43 8.21 -18.21 29.99
N PRO A 44 9.30 -17.75 29.36
CA PRO A 44 10.41 -17.14 30.08
C PRO A 44 9.97 -15.85 30.76
N THR A 45 10.64 -15.50 31.85
CA THR A 45 10.45 -14.21 32.52
C THR A 45 11.73 -13.38 32.48
N ASP A 46 11.58 -12.06 32.47
CA ASP A 46 12.72 -11.16 32.66
C ASP A 46 13.23 -11.14 34.12
N SER A 47 14.23 -10.31 34.40
CA SER A 47 14.83 -10.17 35.74
C SER A 47 13.87 -9.64 36.81
N GLU A 48 12.73 -9.06 36.40
CA GLU A 48 11.68 -8.56 37.30
C GLU A 48 10.49 -9.53 37.40
N GLY A 49 10.58 -10.72 36.78
CA GLY A 49 9.52 -11.73 36.83
C GLY A 49 8.37 -11.47 35.86
N ARG A 50 8.52 -10.58 34.88
CA ARG A 50 7.49 -10.32 33.86
C ARG A 50 7.60 -11.34 32.74
N TYR A 51 6.47 -11.88 32.28
CA TYR A 51 6.46 -12.85 31.19
C TYR A 51 6.92 -12.20 29.89
N PHE A 52 7.98 -12.75 29.30
CA PHE A 52 8.65 -12.16 28.16
C PHE A 52 8.16 -12.74 26.83
N ILE A 53 7.90 -11.85 25.89
CA ILE A 53 7.61 -12.17 24.49
C ILE A 53 8.57 -11.35 23.62
N ASP A 54 9.33 -12.04 22.77
CA ASP A 54 10.28 -11.43 21.84
C ASP A 54 9.57 -10.82 20.62
N ARG A 55 8.85 -9.73 20.87
CA ARG A 55 8.11 -8.95 19.88
C ARG A 55 8.21 -7.46 20.15
N ASP A 56 8.05 -6.66 19.11
CA ASP A 56 7.97 -5.21 19.25
C ASP A 56 6.65 -4.82 19.95
N GLY A 57 6.76 -4.31 21.17
CA GLY A 57 5.61 -3.92 21.97
C GLY A 57 4.94 -2.60 21.56
N THR A 58 5.47 -1.87 20.56
CA THR A 58 4.95 -0.55 20.14
C THR A 58 3.45 -0.56 19.86
N HIS A 59 2.94 -1.63 19.25
CA HIS A 59 1.52 -1.76 18.86
C HIS A 59 0.74 -2.77 19.72
N PHE A 60 1.38 -3.35 20.74
CA PHE A 60 0.74 -4.34 21.60
C PHE A 60 -0.39 -3.73 22.46
N GLY A 61 -0.31 -2.43 22.78
CA GLY A 61 -1.39 -1.72 23.46
C GLY A 61 -2.71 -1.76 22.70
N ASP A 62 -2.67 -1.59 21.37
CA ASP A 62 -3.87 -1.65 20.51
C ASP A 62 -4.44 -3.08 20.48
N VAL A 63 -3.56 -4.10 20.40
CA VAL A 63 -3.96 -5.51 20.53
C VAL A 63 -4.64 -5.77 21.88
N LEU A 64 -4.08 -5.24 22.96
CA LEU A 64 -4.59 -5.46 24.31
C LEU A 64 -5.93 -4.75 24.54
N ASN A 65 -6.11 -3.56 23.97
CA ASN A 65 -7.40 -2.85 24.02
C ASN A 65 -8.48 -3.63 23.26
N PHE A 66 -8.14 -4.20 22.10
CA PHE A 66 -9.07 -5.08 21.40
C PHE A 66 -9.49 -6.27 22.28
N LEU A 67 -8.55 -6.95 22.95
CA LEU A 67 -8.88 -8.08 23.83
C LEU A 67 -9.70 -7.69 25.07
N ARG A 68 -9.69 -6.41 25.47
CA ARG A 68 -10.41 -5.88 26.65
C ARG A 68 -11.83 -5.43 26.31
N SER A 69 -11.98 -4.66 25.24
CA SER A 69 -13.20 -3.91 24.91
C SER A 69 -13.63 -4.04 23.45
N GLY A 70 -12.84 -4.71 22.60
CA GLY A 70 -13.08 -4.78 21.17
C GLY A 70 -12.69 -3.50 20.41
N ASP A 71 -11.94 -2.60 21.05
CA ASP A 71 -11.53 -1.34 20.42
C ASP A 71 -10.57 -1.56 19.26
N LEU A 72 -10.83 -0.88 18.15
CA LEU A 72 -9.99 -0.91 16.96
C LEU A 72 -8.96 0.23 16.97
N PRO A 73 -7.77 0.02 16.37
CA PRO A 73 -6.74 1.03 16.35
C PRO A 73 -7.11 2.22 15.44
N PRO A 74 -6.45 3.38 15.62
CA PRO A 74 -6.50 4.48 14.67
C PRO A 74 -6.07 4.04 13.25
N ARG A 75 -6.61 4.70 12.22
CA ARG A 75 -6.37 4.36 10.80
C ARG A 75 -4.89 4.30 10.45
N GLU A 76 -4.09 5.18 11.05
CA GLU A 76 -2.65 5.31 10.80
C GLU A 76 -1.87 4.07 11.25
N ARG A 77 -2.41 3.33 12.22
CA ARG A 77 -1.77 2.15 12.82
C ARG A 77 -2.32 0.82 12.33
N VAL A 78 -3.41 0.82 11.55
CA VAL A 78 -4.09 -0.40 11.07
C VAL A 78 -3.11 -1.41 10.46
N ARG A 79 -2.19 -0.97 9.58
CA ARG A 79 -1.20 -1.89 8.96
C ARG A 79 -0.23 -2.49 9.96
N ALA A 80 0.20 -1.72 10.96
CA ALA A 80 1.13 -2.20 11.96
C ALA A 80 0.44 -3.17 12.93
N VAL A 81 -0.75 -2.81 13.42
CA VAL A 81 -1.55 -3.67 14.30
C VAL A 81 -2.00 -4.94 13.59
N TYR A 82 -2.27 -4.90 12.28
CA TYR A 82 -2.57 -6.10 11.51
C TYR A 82 -1.43 -7.12 11.54
N LYS A 83 -0.17 -6.68 11.45
CA LYS A 83 1.00 -7.59 11.56
C LYS A 83 1.09 -8.23 12.95
N GLU A 84 0.75 -7.48 14.00
CA GLU A 84 0.72 -8.03 15.36
C GLU A 84 -0.46 -9.00 15.55
N ALA A 85 -1.64 -8.66 15.05
CA ALA A 85 -2.80 -9.55 15.06
C ALA A 85 -2.51 -10.87 14.31
N GLN A 86 -1.73 -10.82 13.23
CA GLN A 86 -1.26 -12.02 12.52
C GLN A 86 -0.31 -12.85 13.38
N TYR A 87 0.65 -12.21 14.05
CA TYR A 87 1.60 -12.90 14.92
C TYR A 87 0.90 -13.58 16.10
N TYR A 88 0.02 -12.86 16.81
CA TYR A 88 -0.73 -13.40 17.95
C TYR A 88 -1.91 -14.30 17.55
N ALA A 89 -2.11 -14.50 16.24
CA ALA A 89 -3.22 -15.28 15.66
C ALA A 89 -4.60 -14.87 16.18
N ILE A 90 -4.90 -13.57 16.21
CA ILE A 90 -6.17 -13.03 16.70
C ILE A 90 -7.16 -12.90 15.53
N GLY A 91 -7.83 -14.00 15.19
CA GLY A 91 -8.77 -14.09 14.08
C GLY A 91 -9.81 -12.96 14.02
N PRO A 92 -10.56 -12.69 15.11
CA PRO A 92 -11.57 -11.63 15.14
C PRO A 92 -11.02 -10.23 14.85
N LEU A 93 -9.80 -9.93 15.31
CA LEU A 93 -9.15 -8.65 15.05
C LEU A 93 -8.73 -8.55 13.58
N LEU A 94 -8.19 -9.63 12.99
CA LEU A 94 -7.81 -9.65 11.58
C LEU A 94 -9.00 -9.36 10.67
N GLU A 95 -10.14 -9.99 10.93
CA GLU A 95 -11.37 -9.78 10.15
C GLU A 95 -11.83 -8.32 10.19
N GLN A 96 -11.79 -7.69 11.37
CA GLN A 96 -12.17 -6.28 11.49
C GLN A 96 -11.17 -5.34 10.81
N LEU A 97 -9.86 -5.59 10.96
CA LEU A 97 -8.82 -4.76 10.35
C LEU A 97 -8.81 -4.85 8.81
N GLU A 98 -9.12 -6.00 8.22
CA GLU A 98 -9.23 -6.16 6.76
C GLU A 98 -10.32 -5.29 6.14
N ASN A 99 -11.31 -4.89 6.95
CA ASN A 99 -12.40 -4.01 6.53
C ASN A 99 -12.07 -2.51 6.76
N MET A 100 -10.90 -2.19 7.33
CA MET A 100 -10.44 -0.82 7.54
C MET A 100 -9.50 -0.36 6.43
N GLN A 101 -9.47 0.95 6.15
CA GLN A 101 -8.43 1.52 5.32
C GLN A 101 -7.09 1.52 6.07
N PRO A 102 -5.96 1.25 5.38
CA PRO A 102 -5.85 1.06 3.93
C PRO A 102 -6.05 -0.40 3.45
N LEU A 103 -6.14 -1.37 4.38
CA LEU A 103 -6.16 -2.80 4.06
C LEU A 103 -7.34 -3.21 3.18
N LYS A 104 -8.51 -2.60 3.37
CA LYS A 104 -9.68 -2.82 2.52
C LYS A 104 -9.40 -2.48 1.06
N GLY A 105 -8.80 -1.32 0.79
CA GLY A 105 -8.41 -0.91 -0.55
C GLY A 105 -7.35 -1.84 -1.15
N GLU A 106 -6.39 -2.28 -0.34
CA GLU A 106 -5.41 -3.29 -0.75
C GLU A 106 -6.06 -4.63 -1.15
N LYS A 107 -7.00 -5.14 -0.35
CA LYS A 107 -7.71 -6.41 -0.62
C LYS A 107 -8.51 -6.34 -1.92
N VAL A 108 -9.25 -5.24 -2.14
CA VAL A 108 -9.98 -5.00 -3.39
C VAL A 108 -9.02 -4.95 -4.58
N ARG A 109 -7.90 -4.21 -4.45
CA ARG A 109 -6.88 -4.13 -5.50
C ARG A 109 -6.30 -5.52 -5.81
N GLN A 110 -5.97 -6.31 -4.80
CA GLN A 110 -5.44 -7.66 -5.02
C GLN A 110 -6.46 -8.59 -5.68
N ALA A 111 -7.72 -8.56 -5.26
CA ALA A 111 -8.79 -9.33 -5.90
C ALA A 111 -8.95 -8.94 -7.37
N PHE A 112 -8.97 -7.63 -7.67
CA PHE A 112 -9.02 -7.13 -9.04
C PHE A 112 -7.83 -7.61 -9.89
N LEU A 113 -6.61 -7.53 -9.35
CA LEU A 113 -5.40 -8.02 -10.03
C LEU A 113 -5.44 -9.53 -10.29
N GLY A 114 -5.96 -10.32 -9.34
CA GLY A 114 -6.12 -11.76 -9.50
C GLY A 114 -7.14 -12.15 -10.59
N LEU A 115 -8.16 -11.33 -10.80
CA LEU A 115 -9.15 -11.52 -11.87
C LEU A 115 -8.63 -11.15 -13.27
N MET A 116 -7.53 -10.40 -13.34
CA MET A 116 -6.90 -10.01 -14.60
C MET A 116 -5.51 -10.64 -14.72
N PRO A 117 -5.41 -11.95 -15.01
CA PRO A 117 -4.15 -12.50 -15.49
C PRO A 117 -3.69 -11.64 -16.68
N TYR A 118 -2.40 -11.33 -16.78
CA TYR A 118 -1.79 -10.39 -17.74
C TYR A 118 -1.94 -8.88 -17.46
N TYR A 119 -2.72 -8.42 -16.48
CA TYR A 119 -2.80 -6.95 -16.20
C TYR A 119 -1.43 -6.36 -15.84
N LYS A 120 -0.63 -7.11 -15.07
CA LYS A 120 0.75 -6.73 -14.76
C LYS A 120 1.59 -6.61 -16.03
N ASP A 121 1.54 -7.59 -16.92
CA ASP A 121 2.28 -7.58 -18.18
C ASP A 121 1.85 -6.43 -19.09
N HIS A 122 0.55 -6.13 -19.13
CA HIS A 122 0.02 -4.98 -19.87
C HIS A 122 0.50 -3.65 -19.28
N LEU A 123 0.48 -3.51 -17.95
CA LEU A 123 1.04 -2.33 -17.28
C LEU A 123 2.52 -2.17 -17.57
N GLU A 124 3.31 -3.25 -17.48
CA GLU A 124 4.74 -3.23 -17.79
C GLU A 124 4.98 -2.83 -19.24
N ARG A 125 4.22 -3.35 -20.19
CA ARG A 125 4.26 -2.94 -21.60
C ARG A 125 3.92 -1.46 -21.78
N ILE A 126 2.88 -0.96 -21.10
CA ILE A 126 2.49 0.46 -21.17
C ILE A 126 3.61 1.35 -20.62
N VAL A 127 4.17 0.99 -19.47
CA VAL A 127 5.30 1.73 -18.85
C VAL A 127 6.53 1.69 -19.75
N GLU A 128 6.84 0.56 -20.36
CA GLU A 128 7.97 0.41 -21.25
C GLU A 128 7.80 1.22 -22.53
N ILE A 129 6.62 1.18 -23.15
CA ILE A 129 6.28 2.04 -24.30
C ILE A 129 6.45 3.52 -23.92
N ALA A 130 5.98 3.93 -22.73
CA ALA A 130 6.13 5.29 -22.25
C ALA A 130 7.62 5.69 -22.07
N ARG A 131 8.44 4.81 -21.48
CA ARG A 131 9.88 5.02 -21.31
C ARG A 131 10.62 5.12 -22.65
N LEU A 132 10.40 4.18 -23.56
CA LEU A 132 11.00 4.17 -24.88
C LEU A 132 10.65 5.43 -25.66
N ARG A 133 9.38 5.87 -25.60
CA ARG A 133 8.93 7.12 -26.23
C ARG A 133 9.59 8.33 -25.59
N ALA A 134 9.81 8.36 -24.28
CA ALA A 134 10.53 9.44 -23.61
C ALA A 134 12.01 9.53 -24.03
N VAL A 135 12.69 8.38 -24.15
CA VAL A 135 14.09 8.30 -24.62
C VAL A 135 14.21 8.73 -26.08
N GLN A 136 13.36 8.20 -26.96
CA GLN A 136 13.34 8.61 -28.37
C GLN A 136 13.04 10.09 -28.53
N ARG A 137 12.13 10.64 -27.73
CA ARG A 137 11.82 12.07 -27.69
C ARG A 137 13.07 12.87 -27.33
N LYS A 138 13.79 12.51 -26.26
CA LYS A 138 15.06 13.17 -25.87
C LYS A 138 16.13 13.10 -26.98
N ALA A 139 16.30 11.93 -27.61
CA ALA A 139 17.27 11.75 -28.69
C ALA A 139 16.93 12.57 -29.94
N ARG A 140 15.65 12.61 -30.34
CA ARG A 140 15.16 13.44 -31.45
C ARG A 140 15.36 14.94 -31.16
N PHE A 141 15.10 15.38 -29.93
CA PHE A 141 15.38 16.75 -29.51
C PHE A 141 16.88 17.10 -29.58
N ALA A 142 17.76 16.20 -29.14
CA ALA A 142 19.20 16.40 -29.24
C ALA A 142 19.67 16.51 -30.70
N LYS A 143 19.16 15.64 -31.58
CA LYS A 143 19.48 15.65 -33.02
C LYS A 143 18.96 16.90 -33.72
N LEU A 144 17.76 17.37 -33.40
CA LEU A 144 17.21 18.61 -33.94
C LEU A 144 18.07 19.82 -33.49
N LYS A 145 18.48 19.84 -32.22
CA LYS A 145 19.36 20.90 -31.67
C LYS A 145 20.74 20.94 -32.31
N SER A 146 21.31 19.79 -32.71
CA SER A 146 22.59 19.74 -33.42
C SER A 146 22.49 20.10 -34.91
N LEU A 147 21.30 19.97 -35.50
CA LEU A 147 21.03 20.26 -36.91
C LEU A 147 20.63 21.72 -37.15
N THR A 148 20.25 22.47 -36.11
CA THR A 148 19.97 23.90 -36.25
C THR A 148 21.28 24.70 -36.22
N PRO A 149 21.64 25.40 -37.32
CA PRO A 149 22.83 26.25 -37.34
C PRO A 149 22.76 27.31 -36.25
N SER A 150 23.89 27.60 -35.59
CA SER A 150 23.96 28.57 -34.48
C SER A 150 23.42 29.97 -34.88
N TRP A 151 23.62 30.38 -36.14
CA TRP A 151 23.04 31.63 -36.65
C TRP A 151 21.51 31.57 -36.67
N LEU A 152 20.90 30.42 -36.98
CA LEU A 152 19.45 30.27 -37.14
C LEU A 152 18.75 30.39 -35.77
N MET A 153 19.35 29.80 -34.74
CA MET A 153 18.90 29.98 -33.35
C MET A 153 19.03 31.44 -32.89
N SER A 154 20.09 32.13 -33.33
CA SER A 154 20.32 33.55 -33.02
C SER A 154 19.35 34.49 -33.76
N VAL A 155 18.86 34.10 -34.94
CA VAL A 155 17.83 34.84 -35.69
C VAL A 155 16.44 34.60 -35.09
N LEU A 156 16.11 33.37 -34.71
CA LEU A 156 14.81 33.01 -34.13
C LEU A 156 14.53 33.69 -32.77
N ILE A 157 15.57 33.96 -31.96
CA ILE A 157 15.45 34.66 -30.67
C ILE A 157 15.30 36.18 -30.86
N LYS A 158 15.65 36.73 -32.03
CA LYS A 158 15.60 38.17 -32.36
C LYS A 158 14.37 38.57 -33.17
N MET A 159 13.48 37.63 -33.52
CA MET A 159 12.26 37.95 -34.27
C MET A 159 11.19 38.58 -33.37
N PRO A 160 10.34 39.49 -33.93
CA PRO A 160 9.23 40.09 -33.20
C PRO A 160 8.29 39.02 -32.63
N LEU A 161 7.72 39.30 -31.45
CA LEU A 161 6.92 38.34 -30.66
C LEU A 161 5.79 37.66 -31.46
N GLY A 162 5.25 38.31 -32.51
CA GLY A 162 4.21 37.76 -33.38
C GLY A 162 4.62 36.56 -34.23
N VAL A 163 5.87 36.50 -34.72
CA VAL A 163 6.37 35.36 -35.52
C VAL A 163 6.81 34.22 -34.61
N THR A 164 7.41 34.53 -33.46
CA THR A 164 7.70 33.54 -32.43
C THR A 164 6.42 32.95 -31.82
N SER A 165 5.30 33.67 -31.84
CA SER A 165 3.99 33.17 -31.41
C SER A 165 3.40 32.15 -32.40
N TRP A 166 3.52 32.37 -33.71
CA TRP A 166 3.10 31.39 -34.73
C TRP A 166 3.95 30.11 -34.67
N ILE A 167 5.28 30.25 -34.58
CA ILE A 167 6.19 29.10 -34.45
C ILE A 167 6.00 28.39 -33.10
N ASN A 168 5.76 29.11 -32.00
CA ASN A 168 5.45 28.47 -30.70
C ASN A 168 4.03 27.88 -30.65
N ALA A 169 3.06 28.42 -31.39
CA ALA A 169 1.72 27.84 -31.52
C ALA A 169 1.76 26.54 -32.34
N GLU A 170 2.55 26.51 -33.41
CA GLU A 170 2.78 25.30 -34.20
C GLU A 170 3.58 24.27 -33.38
N ARG A 171 4.60 24.72 -32.62
CA ARG A 171 5.30 23.92 -31.61
C ARG A 171 4.37 23.42 -30.50
N ARG A 172 3.35 24.19 -30.09
CA ARG A 172 2.30 23.78 -29.14
C ARG A 172 1.36 22.74 -29.73
N LEU A 173 0.95 22.87 -31.00
CA LEU A 173 0.15 21.84 -31.68
C LEU A 173 0.87 20.48 -31.68
N TYR A 174 2.20 20.46 -31.82
CA TYR A 174 3.03 19.26 -31.70
C TYR A 174 3.34 18.82 -30.26
N LEU A 175 3.15 19.68 -29.25
CA LEU A 175 3.46 19.44 -27.82
C LEU A 175 2.22 19.17 -26.94
N GLU A 176 1.02 19.61 -27.33
CA GLU A 176 -0.21 19.61 -26.51
C GLU A 176 -1.35 18.75 -27.10
N THR A 177 -1.12 17.94 -28.14
CA THR A 177 -2.11 16.94 -28.57
C THR A 177 -2.37 15.97 -27.40
N PRO A 178 -3.59 15.91 -26.83
CA PRO A 178 -3.87 15.01 -25.74
C PRO A 178 -3.69 13.58 -26.24
N ILE A 179 -3.16 12.71 -25.38
CA ILE A 179 -3.21 11.26 -25.59
C ILE A 179 -4.68 10.83 -25.39
N GLY A 180 -5.51 11.07 -26.39
CA GLY A 180 -6.80 10.41 -26.57
C GLY A 180 -6.59 9.10 -27.32
N PRO A 181 -7.34 8.02 -27.01
CA PRO A 181 -7.21 6.78 -27.75
C PRO A 181 -7.86 6.98 -29.12
N GLU A 182 -7.06 7.17 -30.15
CA GLU A 182 -7.59 7.22 -31.51
C GLU A 182 -7.95 5.78 -31.93
N ARG A 183 -9.27 5.55 -32.05
CA ARG A 183 -9.84 4.33 -32.61
C ARG A 183 -9.46 4.22 -34.09
N GLN A 184 -8.84 3.12 -34.48
CA GLN A 184 -9.15 2.46 -35.75
C GLN A 184 -9.29 0.95 -35.55
N ASN A 185 -10.39 0.45 -36.09
CA ASN A 185 -10.93 -0.91 -36.01
C ASN A 185 -9.97 -1.98 -36.57
N ASN A 186 -9.80 -3.08 -35.83
CA ASN A 186 -10.32 -4.41 -36.22
C ASN A 186 -9.87 -5.50 -35.24
N GLU A 187 -10.71 -5.83 -34.27
CA GLU A 187 -11.30 -7.17 -34.08
C GLU A 187 -12.11 -7.18 -32.78
N LYS A 188 -13.31 -7.77 -32.85
CA LYS A 188 -14.28 -7.83 -31.77
C LYS A 188 -13.70 -8.54 -30.55
N LYS A 189 -13.26 -7.79 -29.55
CA LYS A 189 -13.32 -8.24 -28.15
C LYS A 189 -14.00 -7.14 -27.34
N SER A 190 -15.19 -7.48 -26.86
CA SER A 190 -16.03 -6.64 -26.01
C SER A 190 -15.19 -6.02 -24.90
N PRO A 191 -15.28 -4.69 -24.65
CA PRO A 191 -14.67 -4.12 -23.47
C PRO A 191 -15.35 -4.75 -22.25
N VAL A 192 -14.56 -5.30 -21.33
CA VAL A 192 -15.06 -5.67 -20.00
C VAL A 192 -15.65 -4.39 -19.41
N GLN A 193 -16.97 -4.32 -19.31
CA GLN A 193 -17.66 -3.25 -18.62
C GLN A 193 -17.24 -3.34 -17.15
N LEU A 194 -16.42 -2.38 -16.70
CA LEU A 194 -16.18 -2.20 -15.28
C LEU A 194 -17.54 -1.83 -14.66
N PRO A 195 -17.99 -2.52 -13.59
CA PRO A 195 -19.23 -2.17 -12.92
C PRO A 195 -19.15 -0.71 -12.44
N ALA A 196 -20.22 0.05 -12.68
CA ALA A 196 -20.35 1.42 -12.20
C ALA A 196 -20.19 1.42 -10.67
N GLY A 197 -19.11 2.03 -10.17
CA GLY A 197 -18.79 2.09 -8.74
C GLY A 197 -17.31 1.89 -8.39
N VAL A 198 -16.49 1.33 -9.28
CA VAL A 198 -15.05 1.07 -8.99
C VAL A 198 -14.27 2.35 -8.71
N PHE A 199 -14.60 3.47 -9.37
CA PHE A 199 -13.91 4.75 -9.15
C PHE A 199 -14.18 5.38 -7.77
N GLN A 200 -15.28 5.03 -7.12
CA GLN A 200 -15.64 5.59 -5.82
C GLN A 200 -14.79 5.00 -4.68
N TYR A 201 -14.14 3.85 -4.90
CA TYR A 201 -13.27 3.18 -3.93
C TYR A 201 -11.82 3.68 -3.93
N PHE A 202 -11.38 4.43 -4.95
CA PHE A 202 -10.00 4.88 -5.09
C PHE A 202 -9.73 6.29 -4.54
N MET A 203 -10.77 7.03 -4.15
CA MET A 203 -10.67 8.46 -3.79
C MET A 203 -11.27 8.79 -2.41
N GLY A 204 -11.40 7.83 -1.48
CA GLY A 204 -11.98 8.03 -0.15
C GLY A 204 -11.26 7.30 0.98
#